data_AF-A0A154PQD5-F1
#
_entry.id   AF-A0A154PQD5-F1
#
_cell.length_a   1.000
_cell.length_b   1.000
_cell.length_c   1.000
_cell.angle_alpha   90.00
_cell.angle_beta   90.00
_cell.angle_gamma   90.00
#
_symmetry.space_group_name_H-M   'P 1'
#
loop_
_entity.id
_entity.type
_entity.pdbx_description
1 polymer ?
#
loop_
_entity_poly.entity_id
_entity_poly.type
_entity_poly.pdbx_seq_one_letter_code
_entity_poly.pdbx_strand_id
1 'polypeptide(L)'
;MKLALFSENDSVLLLGEGNFSFSVTLFQLNLNINITATCYETSVSQDFGKKNIEYLTNNDVRVLLGVDATNLKEHPILKAELFDKIVFNFPHVGGKMRLEKNRELLKQFFINATTILKSNGQILVTLCNGQGGTPIDNPQRHWNDSWKITEMAAHGNFVLSLIEPFIWSSFQNYIVTGYRGLDKQFHSETALTHVFVKSEPPNAQNIVPNNKINISHHGNDNFSWKNIYQMINIPNRNTSNINKNVFKPFYTSNSFHHQEDISKPLRSLKPKAPTDAQNTFVDIKQVRATGGTGGDGEISFLQLWVNDMAGPDGGDGGHGGHVVFEATANVKDFSHMSGVLRAENGERGRNKDCFGKTAKHTIVNVPLGTIVRNIKGEIVGDLIKEGSMFIAARGGAGGHGNTFFKSNLQQSPCICEYGAHGEDLQYVLEVRSMAHIGLIGLPNAGKSTLLRAITRARPKVAAYPFTTLKPHLGMVLYDDYEQIAVADLPGLIADSHKNKGLGIQFLKHIERCKTLLFILDTTSDEPWVDFETLKNEITQFNIKLNERSVLIAANKIDLPEAKEKLEILKQKVRIPIIPISAKIGTNISTLLKEVRILYDKQRKKSEQENILENNENST
;
A
#
# COMPACT_ATOMS: atom_id res chain seq x y z
N MET A 1 -10.07 23.58 -17.53
CA MET A 1 -9.94 24.45 -18.70
C MET A 1 -10.40 25.85 -18.35
N LYS A 2 -9.46 26.78 -18.13
CA LYS A 2 -9.73 28.23 -18.19
C LYS A 2 -9.54 28.73 -19.62
N LEU A 3 -10.13 29.88 -19.94
CA LEU A 3 -9.92 30.56 -21.22
C LEU A 3 -8.44 30.96 -21.43
N ALA A 4 -7.73 31.27 -20.35
CA ALA A 4 -6.29 31.61 -20.35
C ALA A 4 -5.34 30.46 -20.76
N LEU A 5 -5.86 29.29 -21.15
CA LEU A 5 -5.06 28.22 -21.77
C LEU A 5 -4.87 28.41 -23.29
N PHE A 6 -5.67 29.27 -23.91
CA PHE A 6 -5.60 29.64 -25.32
C PHE A 6 -4.92 31.00 -25.47
N SER A 7 -4.04 31.11 -26.46
CA SER A 7 -3.37 32.34 -26.89
C SER A 7 -3.93 32.78 -28.23
N GLU A 8 -3.88 34.09 -28.51
CA GLU A 8 -4.28 34.62 -29.82
C GLU A 8 -3.46 33.96 -30.95
N ASN A 9 -4.16 33.60 -32.03
CA ASN A 9 -3.67 32.90 -33.22
C ASN A 9 -3.25 31.43 -33.02
N ASP A 10 -3.49 30.81 -31.85
CA ASP A 10 -3.30 29.36 -31.65
C ASP A 10 -4.07 28.57 -32.74
N SER A 11 -3.42 27.58 -33.37
CA SER A 11 -4.11 26.54 -34.14
C SER A 11 -4.60 25.42 -33.20
N VAL A 12 -5.92 25.28 -33.11
CA VAL A 12 -6.61 24.43 -32.13
C VAL A 12 -7.38 23.32 -32.82
N LEU A 13 -6.97 22.07 -32.57
CA LEU A 13 -7.70 20.88 -33.00
C LEU A 13 -8.63 20.38 -31.89
N LEU A 14 -9.94 20.28 -32.17
CA LEU A 14 -10.94 19.74 -31.25
C LEU A 14 -11.32 18.33 -31.71
N LEU A 15 -11.05 17.32 -30.87
CA LEU A 15 -11.25 15.90 -31.19
C LEU A 15 -12.49 15.32 -30.47
N GLY A 16 -13.30 14.57 -31.22
CA GLY A 16 -14.42 13.79 -30.68
C GLY A 16 -15.71 14.59 -30.43
N GLU A 17 -15.92 15.65 -31.20
CA GLU A 17 -17.10 16.53 -31.11
C GLU A 17 -18.36 15.84 -31.65
N GLY A 18 -19.09 15.10 -30.78
CA GLY A 18 -20.30 14.38 -31.20
C GLY A 18 -21.48 15.26 -31.65
N ASN A 19 -21.51 16.54 -31.28
CA ASN A 19 -22.56 17.50 -31.66
C ASN A 19 -22.04 18.93 -31.96
N PHE A 20 -20.72 19.13 -32.00
CA PHE A 20 -20.05 20.41 -32.26
C PHE A 20 -20.40 21.58 -31.30
N SER A 21 -21.10 21.34 -30.20
CA SER A 21 -21.55 22.42 -29.30
C SER A 21 -20.40 23.08 -28.52
N PHE A 22 -19.30 22.36 -28.23
CA PHE A 22 -18.10 22.96 -27.66
C PHE A 22 -17.43 23.89 -28.68
N SER A 23 -17.27 23.41 -29.92
CA SER A 23 -16.68 24.17 -31.03
C SER A 23 -17.42 25.49 -31.28
N VAL A 24 -18.76 25.46 -31.34
CA VAL A 24 -19.60 26.67 -31.46
C VAL A 24 -19.40 27.62 -30.27
N THR A 25 -19.41 27.09 -29.05
CA THR A 25 -19.26 27.91 -27.84
C THR A 25 -17.86 28.53 -27.74
N LEU A 26 -16.82 27.78 -28.12
CA LEU A 26 -15.43 28.25 -28.14
C LEU A 26 -15.21 29.34 -29.20
N PHE A 27 -15.84 29.20 -30.38
CA PHE A 27 -15.82 30.23 -31.42
C PHE A 27 -16.52 31.51 -30.95
N GLN A 28 -17.71 31.40 -30.35
CA GLN A 28 -18.49 32.54 -29.84
C GLN A 28 -17.79 33.36 -28.73
N LEU A 29 -16.77 32.80 -28.09
CA LEU A 29 -15.95 33.51 -27.11
C LEU A 29 -14.93 34.48 -27.74
N ASN A 30 -14.83 34.53 -29.09
CA ASN A 30 -14.01 35.47 -29.86
C ASN A 30 -12.53 35.55 -29.41
N LEU A 31 -11.93 34.41 -29.06
CA LEU A 31 -10.54 34.32 -28.57
C LEU A 31 -9.46 34.53 -29.68
N ASN A 32 -9.87 34.86 -30.90
CA ASN A 32 -9.00 35.00 -32.08
C ASN A 32 -8.11 33.77 -32.32
N ILE A 33 -8.69 32.57 -32.35
CA ILE A 33 -8.01 31.28 -32.53
C ILE A 33 -8.49 30.53 -33.79
N ASN A 34 -7.60 29.75 -34.40
CA ASN A 34 -7.88 28.98 -35.60
C ASN A 34 -8.39 27.58 -35.23
N ILE A 35 -9.71 27.38 -35.27
CA ILE A 35 -10.35 26.12 -34.85
C ILE A 35 -10.46 25.14 -36.03
N THR A 36 -10.05 23.89 -35.81
CA THR A 36 -10.46 22.73 -36.62
C THR A 36 -11.23 21.77 -35.72
N ALA A 37 -12.50 21.55 -36.01
CA ALA A 37 -13.38 20.70 -35.21
C ALA A 37 -13.59 19.34 -35.88
N THR A 38 -13.49 18.24 -35.12
CA THR A 38 -13.57 16.89 -35.69
C THR A 38 -14.49 15.94 -34.93
N CYS A 39 -15.21 15.11 -35.67
CA CYS A 39 -16.12 14.08 -35.16
C CYS A 39 -15.66 12.67 -35.61
N TYR A 40 -15.90 11.64 -34.80
CA TYR A 40 -15.58 10.25 -35.16
C TYR A 40 -16.62 9.66 -36.11
N GLU A 41 -17.88 10.02 -35.94
CA GLU A 41 -18.98 9.64 -36.81
C GLU A 41 -18.79 10.22 -38.22
N THR A 42 -19.10 9.43 -39.25
CA THR A 42 -19.08 9.86 -40.66
C THR A 42 -20.29 10.73 -41.04
N SER A 43 -21.31 10.79 -40.18
CA SER A 43 -22.50 11.64 -40.35
C SER A 43 -23.13 11.96 -38.99
N VAL A 44 -23.62 13.20 -38.82
CA VAL A 44 -24.32 13.61 -37.60
C VAL A 44 -25.82 13.56 -37.84
N SER A 45 -26.49 12.61 -37.19
CA SER A 45 -27.93 12.33 -37.39
C SER A 45 -28.85 13.39 -36.78
N GLN A 46 -28.40 14.07 -35.72
CA GLN A 46 -29.19 15.03 -34.94
C GLN A 46 -29.27 16.40 -35.62
N ASP A 47 -30.47 16.96 -35.77
CA ASP A 47 -30.68 18.25 -36.44
C ASP A 47 -30.01 19.43 -35.72
N PHE A 48 -29.84 19.35 -34.39
CA PHE A 48 -29.06 20.33 -33.64
C PHE A 48 -27.56 20.28 -34.00
N GLY A 49 -27.00 19.08 -34.16
CA GLY A 49 -25.61 18.91 -34.58
C GLY A 49 -25.37 19.39 -36.00
N LYS A 50 -26.32 19.15 -36.92
CA LYS A 50 -26.26 19.70 -38.30
C LYS A 50 -26.24 21.23 -38.31
N LYS A 51 -27.12 21.89 -37.53
CA LYS A 51 -27.13 23.35 -37.38
C LYS A 51 -25.81 23.90 -36.83
N ASN A 52 -25.15 23.18 -35.92
CA ASN A 52 -23.83 23.59 -35.42
C ASN A 52 -22.75 23.45 -36.50
N ILE A 53 -22.78 22.40 -37.32
CA ILE A 53 -21.87 22.23 -38.47
C ILE A 53 -22.09 23.36 -39.50
N GLU A 54 -23.34 23.65 -39.85
CA GLU A 54 -23.71 24.76 -40.75
C GLU A 54 -23.21 26.10 -40.21
N TYR A 55 -23.45 26.38 -38.92
CA TYR A 55 -22.97 27.61 -38.28
C TYR A 55 -21.43 27.74 -38.31
N LEU A 56 -20.71 26.67 -37.97
CA LEU A 56 -19.24 26.68 -38.00
C LEU A 56 -18.70 26.88 -39.43
N THR A 57 -19.27 26.16 -40.39
CA THR A 57 -18.85 26.24 -41.81
C THR A 57 -19.14 27.61 -42.41
N ASN A 58 -20.27 28.23 -42.06
CA ASN A 58 -20.63 29.59 -42.47
C ASN A 58 -19.77 30.69 -41.82
N ASN A 59 -18.96 30.35 -40.81
CA ASN A 59 -18.01 31.25 -40.16
C ASN A 59 -16.55 30.80 -40.41
N ASP A 60 -16.30 30.12 -41.53
CA ASP A 60 -14.99 29.64 -42.00
C ASP A 60 -14.24 28.69 -41.02
N VAL A 61 -14.93 28.13 -40.02
CA VAL A 61 -14.36 27.12 -39.12
C VAL A 61 -14.36 25.76 -39.81
N ARG A 62 -13.18 25.13 -39.89
CA ARG A 62 -13.04 23.84 -40.56
C ARG A 62 -13.67 22.71 -39.74
N VAL A 63 -14.60 21.98 -40.34
CA VAL A 63 -15.25 20.79 -39.76
C VAL A 63 -14.84 19.53 -40.52
N LEU A 64 -14.44 18.48 -39.80
CA LEU A 64 -14.07 17.17 -40.35
C LEU A 64 -14.88 16.03 -39.70
N LEU A 65 -15.41 15.11 -40.50
CA LEU A 65 -16.16 13.93 -40.06
C LEU A 65 -15.37 12.64 -40.32
N GLY A 66 -15.63 11.57 -39.57
CA GLY A 66 -14.92 10.30 -39.73
C GLY A 66 -13.47 10.30 -39.20
N VAL A 67 -13.11 11.19 -38.28
CA VAL A 67 -11.74 11.34 -37.76
C VAL A 67 -11.51 10.41 -36.56
N ASP A 68 -10.66 9.41 -36.75
CA ASP A 68 -10.22 8.52 -35.67
C ASP A 68 -9.03 9.12 -34.89
N ALA A 69 -9.28 9.45 -33.62
CA ALA A 69 -8.26 9.96 -32.70
C ALA A 69 -7.11 8.96 -32.44
N THR A 70 -7.31 7.66 -32.69
CA THR A 70 -6.27 6.62 -32.59
C THR A 70 -5.43 6.46 -33.85
N ASN A 71 -5.75 7.17 -34.94
CA ASN A 71 -5.03 7.06 -36.22
C ASN A 71 -4.88 8.41 -36.96
N LEU A 72 -4.65 9.49 -36.21
CA LEU A 72 -4.56 10.86 -36.72
C LEU A 72 -3.48 11.06 -37.81
N LYS A 73 -2.39 10.28 -37.75
CA LYS A 73 -1.27 10.31 -38.70
C LYS A 73 -1.66 9.89 -40.13
N GLU A 74 -2.71 9.08 -40.30
CA GLU A 74 -3.15 8.54 -41.60
C GLU A 74 -4.24 9.43 -42.23
N HIS A 75 -4.90 10.29 -41.45
CA HIS A 75 -5.94 11.19 -41.96
C HIS A 75 -5.35 12.20 -42.97
N PRO A 76 -5.87 12.29 -44.21
CA PRO A 76 -5.19 12.95 -45.33
C PRO A 76 -4.94 14.44 -45.13
N ILE A 77 -5.82 15.13 -44.38
CA ILE A 77 -5.73 16.57 -44.08
C ILE A 77 -4.87 16.82 -42.84
N LEU A 78 -5.07 16.05 -41.75
CA LEU A 78 -4.46 16.36 -40.45
C LEU A 78 -2.96 16.05 -40.43
N LYS A 79 -2.51 15.05 -41.20
CA LYS A 79 -1.08 14.71 -41.33
C LYS A 79 -0.22 15.82 -41.96
N ALA A 80 -0.83 16.83 -42.59
CA ALA A 80 -0.16 17.91 -43.30
C ALA A 80 -0.07 19.21 -42.47
N GLU A 81 -0.69 19.26 -41.28
CA GLU A 81 -0.79 20.45 -40.45
C GLU A 81 -0.29 20.19 -39.03
N LEU A 82 0.16 21.26 -38.36
CA LEU A 82 0.64 21.21 -36.97
C LEU A 82 -0.17 22.15 -36.08
N PHE A 83 -0.63 21.63 -34.94
CA PHE A 83 -1.49 22.34 -34.00
C PHE A 83 -0.72 22.84 -32.77
N ASP A 84 -1.04 24.05 -32.31
CA ASP A 84 -0.56 24.58 -31.01
C ASP A 84 -1.27 23.88 -29.85
N LYS A 85 -2.58 23.62 -30.01
CA LYS A 85 -3.41 22.92 -29.01
C LYS A 85 -4.15 21.76 -29.64
N ILE A 86 -4.15 20.60 -28.97
CA ILE A 86 -5.06 19.49 -29.29
C ILE A 86 -5.94 19.24 -28.07
N VAL A 87 -7.25 19.42 -28.23
CA VAL A 87 -8.23 19.27 -27.15
C VAL A 87 -9.03 17.99 -27.37
N PHE A 88 -9.06 17.11 -26.37
CA PHE A 88 -9.88 15.90 -26.37
C PHE A 88 -10.74 15.87 -25.11
N ASN A 89 -12.00 16.31 -25.23
CA ASN A 89 -12.93 16.41 -24.12
C ASN A 89 -13.73 15.10 -23.96
N PHE A 90 -13.70 14.52 -22.75
CA PHE A 90 -14.44 13.31 -22.38
C PHE A 90 -14.30 12.12 -23.35
N PRO A 91 -13.06 11.77 -23.80
CA PRO A 91 -12.82 10.65 -24.71
C PRO A 91 -13.43 9.35 -24.17
N HIS A 92 -14.08 8.52 -24.99
CA HIS A 92 -14.56 7.20 -24.55
C HIS A 92 -14.89 6.26 -25.72
N VAL A 93 -14.74 4.95 -25.53
CA VAL A 93 -15.02 3.91 -26.56
C VAL A 93 -16.49 3.41 -26.52
N GLY A 94 -17.32 4.00 -25.65
CA GLY A 94 -18.71 3.57 -25.42
C GLY A 94 -18.84 2.20 -24.73
N GLY A 95 -19.97 1.96 -24.06
CA GLY A 95 -20.25 0.73 -23.30
C GLY A 95 -19.97 0.82 -21.79
N LYS A 96 -20.65 -0.02 -20.99
CA LYS A 96 -20.37 -0.16 -19.55
C LYS A 96 -19.02 -0.85 -19.33
N MET A 97 -18.28 -0.43 -18.30
CA MET A 97 -17.13 -1.14 -17.71
C MET A 97 -15.99 -1.54 -18.69
N ARG A 98 -15.64 -0.67 -19.65
CA ARG A 98 -14.55 -0.89 -20.63
C ARG A 98 -13.28 -0.11 -20.32
N LEU A 99 -12.78 -0.25 -19.08
CA LEU A 99 -11.64 0.54 -18.58
C LEU A 99 -10.38 0.40 -19.45
N GLU A 100 -10.03 -0.83 -19.82
CA GLU A 100 -8.85 -1.13 -20.65
C GLU A 100 -8.97 -0.55 -22.06
N LYS A 101 -10.17 -0.55 -22.66
CA LYS A 101 -10.38 0.05 -23.98
C LYS A 101 -10.24 1.57 -23.95
N ASN A 102 -10.69 2.22 -22.88
CA ASN A 102 -10.51 3.67 -22.71
C ASN A 102 -9.03 4.04 -22.45
N ARG A 103 -8.26 3.17 -21.78
CA ARG A 103 -6.80 3.30 -21.68
C ARG A 103 -6.13 3.17 -23.05
N GLU A 104 -6.47 2.15 -23.82
CA GLU A 104 -5.89 1.94 -25.15
C GLU A 104 -6.24 3.09 -26.11
N LEU A 105 -7.48 3.61 -26.07
CA LEU A 105 -7.88 4.84 -26.77
C LEU A 105 -6.94 6.01 -26.43
N LEU A 106 -6.73 6.30 -25.15
CA LEU A 106 -5.84 7.39 -24.72
C LEU A 106 -4.40 7.15 -25.16
N LYS A 107 -3.89 5.92 -24.99
CA LYS A 107 -2.52 5.54 -25.38
C LYS A 107 -2.28 5.72 -26.87
N GLN A 108 -3.16 5.19 -27.72
CA GLN A 108 -3.03 5.35 -29.17
C GLN A 108 -3.21 6.81 -29.60
N PHE A 109 -4.14 7.54 -28.97
CA PHE A 109 -4.26 8.99 -29.16
C PHE A 109 -2.96 9.73 -28.86
N PHE A 110 -2.35 9.54 -27.67
CA PHE A 110 -1.10 10.22 -27.33
C PHE A 110 0.05 9.84 -28.25
N ILE A 111 0.16 8.57 -28.68
CA ILE A 111 1.17 8.15 -29.67
C ILE A 111 0.98 8.91 -31.00
N ASN A 112 -0.25 8.99 -31.53
CA ASN A 112 -0.53 9.64 -32.81
C ASN A 112 -0.48 11.17 -32.75
N ALA A 113 -0.85 11.78 -31.62
CA ALA A 113 -0.78 13.22 -31.43
C ALA A 113 0.65 13.77 -31.54
N THR A 114 1.69 12.94 -31.35
CA THR A 114 3.10 13.35 -31.47
C THR A 114 3.49 13.90 -32.85
N THR A 115 2.79 13.48 -33.92
CA THR A 115 3.12 13.81 -35.31
C THR A 115 2.44 15.08 -35.81
N ILE A 116 1.30 15.46 -35.20
CA ILE A 116 0.49 16.62 -35.60
C ILE A 116 0.52 17.78 -34.58
N LEU A 117 1.26 17.63 -33.48
CA LEU A 117 1.47 18.68 -32.48
C LEU A 117 2.79 19.42 -32.75
N LYS A 118 2.76 20.75 -32.70
CA LYS A 118 3.97 21.60 -32.72
C LYS A 118 4.91 21.27 -31.55
N SER A 119 6.19 21.61 -31.67
CA SER A 119 7.22 21.34 -30.65
C SER A 119 6.85 21.87 -29.25
N ASN A 120 6.35 23.11 -29.19
CA ASN A 120 5.88 23.76 -27.95
C ASN A 120 4.36 23.62 -27.73
N GLY A 121 3.70 22.74 -28.49
CA GLY A 121 2.26 22.56 -28.42
C GLY A 121 1.82 21.84 -27.14
N GLN A 122 0.52 21.94 -26.82
CA GLN A 122 -0.10 21.35 -25.64
C GLN A 122 -1.25 20.41 -26.01
N ILE A 123 -1.35 19.29 -25.30
CA ILE A 123 -2.51 18.40 -25.37
C ILE A 123 -3.37 18.61 -24.12
N LEU A 124 -4.64 18.93 -24.30
CA LEU A 124 -5.61 19.17 -23.25
C LEU A 124 -6.64 18.03 -23.24
N VAL A 125 -6.61 17.18 -22.22
CA VAL A 125 -7.58 16.07 -22.08
C VAL A 125 -8.46 16.31 -20.86
N THR A 126 -9.77 16.48 -21.09
CA THR A 126 -10.74 16.65 -20.00
C THR A 126 -11.40 15.33 -19.64
N LEU A 127 -11.35 14.94 -18.37
CA LEU A 127 -11.97 13.73 -17.83
C LEU A 127 -12.91 14.07 -16.65
N CYS A 128 -13.93 13.24 -16.41
CA CYS A 128 -14.76 13.39 -15.21
C CYS A 128 -13.95 13.08 -13.94
N ASN A 129 -14.31 13.71 -12.82
CA ASN A 129 -13.56 13.57 -11.58
C ASN A 129 -13.40 12.11 -11.13
N GLY A 130 -12.21 11.75 -10.67
CA GLY A 130 -11.84 10.37 -10.33
C GLY A 130 -11.35 9.53 -11.52
N GLN A 131 -11.56 9.94 -12.77
CA GLN A 131 -11.15 9.12 -13.92
C GLN A 131 -9.65 9.23 -14.22
N GLY A 132 -9.01 10.39 -14.00
CA GLY A 132 -7.61 10.61 -14.42
C GLY A 132 -6.62 9.64 -13.79
N GLY A 133 -6.79 9.36 -12.50
CA GLY A 133 -5.84 8.59 -11.70
C GLY A 133 -4.73 9.44 -11.10
N THR A 134 -4.94 10.75 -11.03
CA THR A 134 -4.01 11.74 -10.51
C THR A 134 -4.26 12.02 -9.02
N PRO A 135 -3.30 12.58 -8.26
CA PRO A 135 -3.49 12.86 -6.83
C PRO A 135 -4.54 13.95 -6.52
N ILE A 136 -4.99 14.71 -7.52
CA ILE A 136 -5.98 15.79 -7.38
C ILE A 136 -7.42 15.33 -7.69
N ASP A 137 -7.58 14.13 -8.27
CA ASP A 137 -8.89 13.51 -8.49
C ASP A 137 -9.62 13.28 -7.15
N ASN A 138 -10.88 13.72 -7.05
CA ASN A 138 -11.73 13.59 -5.87
C ASN A 138 -13.15 13.14 -6.25
N PRO A 139 -13.57 11.88 -5.98
CA PRO A 139 -12.87 10.87 -5.17
C PRO A 139 -11.68 10.25 -5.91
N GLN A 140 -10.58 10.08 -5.20
CA GLN A 140 -9.40 9.40 -5.71
C GLN A 140 -9.73 7.92 -5.94
N ARG A 141 -9.68 7.46 -7.20
CA ARG A 141 -9.86 6.04 -7.53
C ARG A 141 -8.55 5.29 -7.35
N HIS A 142 -8.65 3.98 -7.09
CA HIS A 142 -7.49 3.11 -7.11
C HIS A 142 -6.82 3.17 -8.50
N TRP A 143 -5.49 3.11 -8.54
CA TRP A 143 -4.69 3.25 -9.78
C TRP A 143 -5.16 2.28 -10.87
N ASN A 144 -5.47 1.04 -10.51
CA ASN A 144 -5.95 0.04 -11.47
C ASN A 144 -7.42 0.20 -11.90
N ASP A 145 -8.18 1.11 -11.28
CA ASP A 145 -9.57 1.46 -11.63
C ASP A 145 -9.70 2.85 -12.27
N SER A 146 -8.58 3.57 -12.40
CA SER A 146 -8.47 4.84 -13.11
C SER A 146 -8.05 4.65 -14.56
N TRP A 147 -8.12 5.71 -15.36
CA TRP A 147 -7.70 5.70 -16.75
C TRP A 147 -6.20 5.92 -16.92
N LYS A 148 -5.47 6.11 -15.81
CA LYS A 148 -4.01 6.21 -15.74
C LYS A 148 -3.45 7.21 -16.77
N ILE A 149 -4.08 8.38 -16.87
CA ILE A 149 -3.86 9.29 -18.02
C ILE A 149 -2.39 9.69 -18.18
N THR A 150 -1.65 9.83 -17.08
CA THR A 150 -0.21 10.13 -17.07
C THR A 150 0.65 9.00 -17.64
N GLU A 151 0.29 7.73 -17.38
CA GLU A 151 0.96 6.55 -17.96
C GLU A 151 0.63 6.44 -19.46
N MET A 152 -0.62 6.71 -19.85
CA MET A 152 -1.05 6.69 -21.25
C MET A 152 -0.39 7.81 -22.07
N ALA A 153 -0.18 8.99 -21.46
CA ALA A 153 0.57 10.09 -22.05
C ALA A 153 2.06 9.78 -22.22
N ALA A 154 2.68 9.10 -21.26
CA ALA A 154 4.09 8.73 -21.32
C ALA A 154 4.42 7.84 -22.54
N HIS A 155 3.49 7.01 -23.02
CA HIS A 155 3.66 6.24 -24.27
C HIS A 155 3.84 7.12 -25.52
N GLY A 156 3.34 8.37 -25.51
CA GLY A 156 3.57 9.36 -26.56
C GLY A 156 4.72 10.34 -26.24
N ASN A 157 5.59 10.04 -25.28
CA ASN A 157 6.59 10.97 -24.74
C ASN A 157 5.98 12.30 -24.26
N PHE A 158 4.79 12.28 -23.65
CA PHE A 158 4.14 13.46 -23.07
C PHE A 158 4.26 13.48 -21.55
N VAL A 159 4.58 14.65 -20.99
CA VAL A 159 4.62 14.89 -19.53
C VAL A 159 3.43 15.74 -19.12
N LEU A 160 2.81 15.42 -17.99
CA LEU A 160 1.78 16.26 -17.39
C LEU A 160 2.41 17.56 -16.87
N SER A 161 2.01 18.69 -17.43
CA SER A 161 2.48 20.02 -17.05
C SER A 161 1.62 20.62 -15.94
N LEU A 162 0.30 20.55 -16.08
CA LEU A 162 -0.65 21.14 -15.14
C LEU A 162 -2.03 20.44 -15.21
N ILE A 163 -2.82 20.59 -14.16
CA ILE A 163 -4.21 20.13 -14.09
C ILE A 163 -5.08 21.31 -13.64
N GLU A 164 -6.19 21.55 -14.33
CA GLU A 164 -7.16 22.59 -13.97
C GLU A 164 -8.60 22.08 -13.92
N PRO A 165 -9.46 22.63 -13.05
CA PRO A 165 -10.89 22.36 -13.10
C PRO A 165 -11.49 22.79 -14.45
N PHE A 166 -12.43 22.01 -14.98
CA PHE A 166 -13.23 22.38 -16.15
C PHE A 166 -14.34 23.34 -15.72
N ILE A 167 -14.20 24.62 -16.06
CA ILE A 167 -15.16 25.65 -15.65
C ILE A 167 -16.36 25.62 -16.61
N TRP A 168 -17.35 24.79 -16.28
CA TRP A 168 -18.56 24.61 -17.08
C TRP A 168 -19.28 25.94 -17.40
N SER A 169 -19.33 26.86 -16.43
CA SER A 169 -19.97 28.16 -16.58
C SER A 169 -19.31 29.08 -17.63
N SER A 170 -18.07 28.80 -18.06
CA SER A 170 -17.44 29.50 -19.18
C SER A 170 -17.93 29.03 -20.55
N PHE A 171 -18.69 27.93 -20.62
CA PHE A 171 -19.15 27.31 -21.86
C PHE A 171 -20.68 27.09 -21.82
N GLN A 172 -21.43 28.18 -21.68
CA GLN A 172 -22.85 28.16 -21.31
C GLN A 172 -23.79 27.39 -22.27
N ASN A 173 -23.40 27.19 -23.54
CA ASN A 173 -24.14 26.44 -24.56
C ASN A 173 -23.54 25.06 -24.91
N TYR A 174 -22.51 24.61 -24.19
CA TYR A 174 -21.91 23.30 -24.41
C TYR A 174 -22.85 22.18 -23.92
N ILE A 175 -23.07 21.15 -24.73
CA ILE A 175 -23.93 20.00 -24.38
C ILE A 175 -23.11 18.71 -24.47
N VAL A 176 -22.75 18.14 -23.32
CA VAL A 176 -22.00 16.88 -23.23
C VAL A 176 -22.95 15.69 -23.19
N THR A 177 -23.13 15.05 -24.35
CA THR A 177 -23.91 13.82 -24.51
C THR A 177 -23.07 12.58 -24.21
N GLY A 178 -23.65 11.59 -23.52
CA GLY A 178 -22.99 10.32 -23.21
C GLY A 178 -23.60 9.10 -23.92
N TYR A 179 -22.99 7.94 -23.70
CA TYR A 179 -23.34 6.62 -24.27
C TYR A 179 -24.81 6.15 -24.05
N ARG A 180 -25.66 6.91 -23.37
CA ARG A 180 -27.08 6.56 -23.13
C ARG A 180 -28.08 7.48 -23.85
N GLY A 181 -27.63 8.29 -24.81
CA GLY A 181 -28.47 9.30 -25.44
C GLY A 181 -28.67 10.53 -24.53
N LEU A 182 -29.62 11.38 -24.93
CA LEU A 182 -29.83 12.71 -24.33
C LEU A 182 -30.20 12.68 -22.84
N ASP A 183 -30.79 11.58 -22.35
CA ASP A 183 -31.37 11.47 -21.01
C ASP A 183 -30.34 11.37 -19.87
N LYS A 184 -29.05 11.16 -20.17
CA LYS A 184 -27.97 11.20 -19.17
C LYS A 184 -26.71 11.88 -19.71
N GLN A 185 -26.58 13.16 -19.39
CA GLN A 185 -25.35 13.94 -19.50
C GLN A 185 -24.24 13.34 -18.61
N PHE A 186 -22.97 13.58 -18.98
CA PHE A 186 -21.85 13.31 -18.07
C PHE A 186 -21.85 14.32 -16.92
N HIS A 187 -21.41 13.91 -15.73
CA HIS A 187 -21.16 14.83 -14.61
C HIS A 187 -19.90 15.67 -14.90
N SER A 188 -20.08 16.80 -15.60
CA SER A 188 -19.02 17.70 -16.05
C SER A 188 -18.62 18.75 -15.01
N GLU A 189 -19.47 19.06 -14.03
CA GLU A 189 -19.30 20.13 -13.03
C GLU A 189 -18.01 20.06 -12.20
N THR A 190 -17.46 18.85 -12.03
CA THR A 190 -16.21 18.61 -11.28
C THR A 190 -15.10 18.02 -12.15
N ALA A 191 -15.26 18.05 -13.48
CA ALA A 191 -14.28 17.49 -14.41
C ALA A 191 -12.93 18.22 -14.34
N LEU A 192 -11.86 17.51 -14.68
CA LEU A 192 -10.49 18.00 -14.65
C LEU A 192 -9.86 17.94 -16.05
N THR A 193 -9.32 19.08 -16.49
CA THR A 193 -8.52 19.19 -17.71
C THR A 193 -7.05 18.98 -17.37
N HIS A 194 -6.48 17.93 -17.92
CA HIS A 194 -5.08 17.55 -17.79
C HIS A 194 -4.33 18.09 -19.00
N VAL A 195 -3.28 18.88 -18.77
CA VAL A 195 -2.54 19.54 -19.85
C VAL A 195 -1.12 18.96 -19.92
N PHE A 196 -0.79 18.46 -21.11
CA PHE A 196 0.45 17.75 -21.38
C PHE A 196 1.32 18.53 -22.37
N VAL A 197 2.64 18.43 -22.20
CA VAL A 197 3.67 18.99 -23.09
C VAL A 197 4.59 17.87 -23.55
N LYS A 198 5.19 18.04 -24.73
CA LYS A 198 6.13 17.06 -25.30
C LYS A 198 7.40 17.01 -24.46
N SER A 199 7.81 15.81 -24.04
CA SER A 199 9.13 15.58 -23.45
C SER A 199 10.13 15.40 -24.57
N GLU A 200 11.26 16.09 -24.49
CA GLU A 200 12.45 15.61 -25.17
C GLU A 200 13.00 14.37 -24.46
N PRO A 201 13.61 13.41 -25.19
CA PRO A 201 14.33 12.33 -24.55
C PRO A 201 15.53 12.88 -23.75
N PRO A 202 15.88 12.26 -22.61
CA PRO A 202 16.95 12.75 -21.76
C PRO A 202 18.30 12.65 -22.47
N ASN A 203 18.84 13.81 -22.88
CA ASN A 203 20.16 13.95 -23.51
C ASN A 203 21.15 14.60 -22.52
N ALA A 204 22.45 14.58 -22.83
CA ALA A 204 23.48 15.12 -21.94
C ALA A 204 23.37 16.64 -21.68
N GLN A 205 22.62 17.39 -22.49
CA GLN A 205 22.38 18.83 -22.32
C GLN A 205 21.16 19.10 -21.43
N ASN A 206 20.15 18.23 -21.45
CA ASN A 206 18.91 18.35 -20.69
C ASN A 206 18.97 17.68 -19.30
N ILE A 207 19.93 16.78 -19.05
CA ILE A 207 20.15 16.13 -17.74
C ILE A 207 21.15 16.92 -16.88
N VAL A 208 22.14 17.59 -17.49
CA VAL A 208 23.19 18.29 -16.77
C VAL A 208 22.72 19.71 -16.45
N PRO A 209 22.74 20.17 -15.18
CA PRO A 209 22.44 21.56 -14.87
C PRO A 209 23.45 22.49 -15.57
N ASN A 210 22.96 23.50 -16.29
CA ASN A 210 23.77 24.42 -17.11
C ASN A 210 24.96 25.06 -16.36
N ASN A 211 24.86 25.17 -15.03
CA ASN A 211 25.96 25.62 -14.17
C ASN A 211 26.55 24.42 -13.41
N LYS A 212 27.82 24.09 -13.70
CA LYS A 212 28.62 23.22 -12.83
C LYS A 212 28.72 23.88 -11.44
N ILE A 213 28.31 23.16 -10.40
CA ILE A 213 28.53 23.59 -9.01
C ILE A 213 30.04 23.63 -8.77
N ASN A 214 30.59 24.83 -8.55
CA ASN A 214 32.03 25.03 -8.43
C ASN A 214 32.45 24.83 -6.97
N ILE A 215 32.88 23.60 -6.63
CA ILE A 215 33.14 23.17 -5.25
C ILE A 215 34.47 23.76 -4.70
N SER A 216 35.28 24.40 -5.53
CA SER A 216 36.61 24.94 -5.19
C SER A 216 36.64 26.09 -4.17
N HIS A 217 35.50 26.71 -3.82
CA HIS A 217 35.45 27.91 -2.97
C HIS A 217 34.90 27.73 -1.56
N HIS A 218 34.49 26.52 -1.16
CA HIS A 218 33.99 26.27 0.19
C HIS A 218 34.73 25.10 0.86
N GLY A 219 35.58 25.45 1.84
CA GLY A 219 36.18 24.48 2.74
C GLY A 219 35.13 23.73 3.56
N ASN A 220 35.52 22.57 4.09
CA ASN A 220 34.66 21.74 4.92
C ASN A 220 34.06 22.54 6.10
N ASP A 221 32.85 22.16 6.50
CA ASP A 221 32.08 22.70 7.62
C ASP A 221 31.51 24.11 7.45
N ASN A 222 30.45 24.25 6.62
CA ASN A 222 29.21 25.02 6.93
C ASN A 222 28.17 25.05 5.77
N PHE A 223 27.68 23.88 5.32
CA PHE A 223 26.56 23.84 4.38
C PHE A 223 25.19 23.87 5.09
N SER A 224 24.61 25.07 5.21
CA SER A 224 23.26 25.27 5.76
C SER A 224 22.20 25.17 4.66
N TRP A 225 21.06 24.53 4.96
CA TRP A 225 19.90 24.46 4.06
C TRP A 225 19.40 25.84 3.60
N LYS A 226 19.63 26.91 4.39
CA LYS A 226 19.32 28.29 3.97
C LYS A 226 20.05 28.72 2.69
N ASN A 227 21.28 28.26 2.49
CA ASN A 227 22.10 28.65 1.33
C ASN A 227 21.52 28.06 0.03
N ILE A 228 20.97 26.84 0.10
CA ILE A 228 20.28 26.19 -1.02
C ILE A 228 19.00 26.95 -1.38
N TYR A 229 18.21 27.39 -0.38
CA TYR A 229 17.01 28.20 -0.61
C TYR A 229 17.31 29.61 -1.18
N GLN A 230 18.51 30.15 -0.98
CA GLN A 230 18.92 31.42 -1.62
C GLN A 230 19.40 31.26 -3.06
N MET A 231 19.83 30.06 -3.48
CA MET A 231 20.22 29.77 -4.87
C MET A 231 19.03 29.42 -5.77
N ILE A 232 17.89 29.04 -5.20
CA ILE A 232 16.65 28.78 -5.93
C ILE A 232 15.77 30.04 -5.85
N ASN A 233 15.72 30.81 -6.95
CA ASN A 233 14.94 32.04 -7.05
C ASN A 233 13.43 31.78 -6.90
N ILE A 234 12.92 31.79 -5.66
CA ILE A 234 11.50 31.87 -5.32
C ILE A 234 11.31 33.16 -4.49
N PRO A 235 10.44 34.09 -4.92
CA PRO A 235 10.30 35.37 -4.23
C PRO A 235 9.65 35.20 -2.85
N ASN A 236 10.33 35.72 -1.81
CA ASN A 236 9.80 35.77 -0.45
C ASN A 236 8.48 36.56 -0.39
N ARG A 237 7.49 36.04 0.36
CA ARG A 237 6.45 36.86 0.98
C ARG A 237 6.62 36.84 2.49
N ASN A 238 6.68 38.04 3.06
CA ASN A 238 6.79 38.27 4.50
C ASN A 238 5.56 37.76 5.25
N THR A 239 5.77 37.31 6.49
CA THR A 239 5.20 37.99 7.66
C THR A 239 5.94 37.58 8.93
N SER A 240 5.97 38.49 9.90
CA SER A 240 6.83 38.45 11.09
C SER A 240 6.00 38.54 12.37
N ASN A 241 6.60 38.10 13.48
CA ASN A 241 6.12 38.27 14.86
C ASN A 241 4.83 37.45 15.16
N ILE A 242 4.44 37.11 16.41
CA ILE A 242 4.54 37.82 17.69
C ILE A 242 4.73 36.84 18.88
N ASN A 243 5.48 37.31 19.90
CA ASN A 243 5.56 36.90 21.31
C ASN A 243 5.75 35.43 21.74
N LYS A 244 6.91 35.20 22.36
CA LYS A 244 7.01 34.35 23.56
C LYS A 244 6.36 35.10 24.72
N ASN A 245 5.45 34.47 25.47
CA ASN A 245 5.25 34.84 26.86
C ASN A 245 4.83 33.66 27.74
N VAL A 246 5.41 33.70 28.93
CA VAL A 246 5.40 32.72 30.02
C VAL A 246 4.00 32.30 30.48
N PHE A 247 3.80 31.02 30.79
CA PHE A 247 3.01 30.62 31.96
C PHE A 247 3.64 29.42 32.68
N LYS A 248 3.78 29.54 34.01
CA LYS A 248 4.19 28.46 34.92
C LYS A 248 3.02 27.49 35.16
N PRO A 249 3.28 26.20 35.48
CA PRO A 249 2.23 25.29 35.88
C PRO A 249 1.83 25.54 37.35
N PHE A 250 0.53 25.56 37.61
CA PHE A 250 -0.02 25.35 38.95
C PHE A 250 -0.54 23.91 39.07
N TYR A 251 -0.13 23.23 40.15
CA TYR A 251 -0.82 22.07 40.71
C TYR A 251 -2.13 22.55 41.40
N THR A 252 -3.10 21.75 41.84
CA THR A 252 -3.26 20.28 41.97
C THR A 252 -4.47 19.81 41.12
N SER A 253 -5.32 18.79 41.37
CA SER A 253 -5.45 17.68 42.37
C SER A 253 -6.46 16.66 41.84
N ASN A 254 -6.22 15.36 42.13
CA ASN A 254 -7.19 14.25 42.29
C ASN A 254 -8.11 13.89 41.09
N SER A 255 -8.39 12.62 40.78
CA SER A 255 -8.02 11.34 41.41
C SER A 255 -7.99 10.22 40.36
N PHE A 256 -6.91 9.43 40.31
CA PHE A 256 -6.85 8.14 39.62
C PHE A 256 -6.05 7.15 40.48
N HIS A 257 -6.37 5.86 40.39
CA HIS A 257 -5.89 4.84 41.32
C HIS A 257 -4.35 4.78 41.42
N HIS A 258 -3.82 4.82 42.65
CA HIS A 258 -2.52 4.25 42.95
C HIS A 258 -2.64 2.72 42.83
N GLN A 259 -2.15 2.17 41.72
CA GLN A 259 -1.52 0.85 41.73
C GLN A 259 -0.04 1.07 41.49
N GLU A 260 0.75 0.67 42.49
CA GLU A 260 2.20 0.60 42.40
C GLU A 260 2.57 -0.68 41.62
N ASP A 261 3.77 -0.73 41.05
CA ASP A 261 4.25 -1.78 40.13
C ASP A 261 3.54 -1.89 38.76
N ILE A 262 3.50 -0.77 38.01
CA ILE A 262 3.26 -0.78 36.56
C ILE A 262 4.48 -0.22 35.82
N SER A 263 5.01 -1.00 34.89
CA SER A 263 6.12 -0.68 33.97
C SER A 263 5.95 0.71 33.35
N LYS A 264 6.94 1.60 33.48
CA LYS A 264 6.87 2.99 33.02
C LYS A 264 7.24 3.08 31.53
N PRO A 265 6.48 3.84 30.71
CA PRO A 265 6.86 4.11 29.33
C PRO A 265 8.10 5.01 29.29
N LEU A 266 9.23 4.46 28.84
CA LEU A 266 10.49 5.18 28.69
C LEU A 266 10.41 6.21 27.56
N ARG A 267 10.35 7.50 27.92
CA ARG A 267 10.34 8.65 27.00
C ARG A 267 11.76 9.20 26.83
N SER A 268 12.31 9.17 25.62
CA SER A 268 13.67 9.68 25.36
C SER A 268 13.70 11.19 25.13
N LEU A 269 14.53 11.91 25.89
CA LEU A 269 14.86 13.33 25.68
C LEU A 269 15.95 13.55 24.60
N LYS A 270 16.39 12.49 23.92
CA LYS A 270 17.56 12.50 23.02
C LYS A 270 17.17 12.99 21.61
N PRO A 271 17.98 13.85 20.94
CA PRO A 271 17.69 14.30 19.58
C PRO A 271 17.68 13.15 18.56
N LYS A 272 16.92 13.33 17.48
CA LYS A 272 16.70 12.30 16.44
C LYS A 272 17.98 12.06 15.63
N ALA A 273 18.26 10.80 15.31
CA ALA A 273 19.39 10.41 14.47
C ALA A 273 19.27 10.96 13.03
N PRO A 274 20.40 11.25 12.36
CA PRO A 274 20.40 11.94 11.05
C PRO A 274 20.11 11.02 9.85
N THR A 275 20.17 9.69 10.01
CA THR A 275 20.08 8.72 8.90
C THR A 275 18.84 7.82 9.02
N ASP A 276 18.03 7.76 7.95
CA ASP A 276 16.98 6.75 7.81
C ASP A 276 17.62 5.39 7.46
N ALA A 277 18.00 4.61 8.48
CA ALA A 277 18.41 3.23 8.31
C ALA A 277 17.22 2.39 7.78
N GLN A 278 17.26 2.03 6.49
CA GLN A 278 16.23 1.26 5.80
C GLN A 278 16.26 -0.23 6.20
N ASN A 279 15.93 -0.54 7.45
CA ASN A 279 15.52 -1.90 7.81
C ASN A 279 14.06 -2.09 7.36
N THR A 280 13.90 -2.61 6.14
CA THR A 280 12.61 -2.98 5.56
C THR A 280 12.03 -4.15 6.37
N PHE A 281 10.94 -3.90 7.09
CA PHE A 281 10.21 -4.94 7.83
C PHE A 281 9.49 -5.83 6.81
N VAL A 282 9.75 -7.15 6.85
CA VAL A 282 9.19 -8.13 5.91
C VAL A 282 8.24 -9.05 6.67
N ASP A 283 6.95 -8.73 6.61
CA ASP A 283 5.85 -9.39 7.31
C ASP A 283 5.22 -10.56 6.53
N ILE A 284 5.50 -10.62 5.23
CA ILE A 284 5.09 -11.69 4.32
C ILE A 284 6.26 -12.10 3.44
N LYS A 285 6.48 -13.41 3.28
CA LYS A 285 7.58 -13.93 2.46
C LYS A 285 7.20 -15.24 1.78
N GLN A 286 7.44 -15.30 0.47
CA GLN A 286 7.39 -16.56 -0.26
C GLN A 286 8.71 -17.31 -0.08
N VAL A 287 8.63 -18.60 0.24
CA VAL A 287 9.78 -19.49 0.41
C VAL A 287 9.57 -20.83 -0.30
N ARG A 288 10.66 -21.41 -0.78
CA ARG A 288 10.74 -22.82 -1.19
C ARG A 288 11.51 -23.60 -0.14
N ALA A 289 10.88 -24.62 0.44
CA ALA A 289 11.49 -25.54 1.38
C ALA A 289 11.77 -26.87 0.65
N THR A 290 13.02 -27.31 0.68
CA THR A 290 13.44 -28.58 0.08
C THR A 290 14.09 -29.46 1.14
N GLY A 291 13.51 -30.62 1.41
CA GLY A 291 14.07 -31.62 2.32
C GLY A 291 15.36 -32.22 1.73
N GLY A 292 16.24 -32.70 2.61
CA GLY A 292 17.44 -33.41 2.16
C GLY A 292 17.07 -34.74 1.50
N THR A 293 17.85 -35.18 0.51
CA THR A 293 17.73 -36.54 0.00
C THR A 293 18.23 -37.54 1.03
N GLY A 294 17.67 -38.74 1.05
CA GLY A 294 18.32 -39.87 1.72
C GLY A 294 19.66 -40.19 1.06
N GLY A 295 20.55 -40.84 1.81
CA GLY A 295 21.72 -41.49 1.24
C GLY A 295 21.35 -42.81 0.56
N ASP A 296 22.10 -43.21 -0.45
CA ASP A 296 21.94 -44.50 -1.11
C ASP A 296 22.45 -45.65 -0.23
N GLY A 297 21.82 -46.82 -0.33
CA GLY A 297 22.37 -48.07 0.21
C GLY A 297 23.53 -48.58 -0.63
N GLU A 298 24.53 -49.19 0.00
CA GLU A 298 25.69 -49.74 -0.70
C GLU A 298 25.46 -51.22 -1.08
N ILE A 299 25.96 -51.65 -2.23
CA ILE A 299 26.16 -53.08 -2.54
C ILE A 299 27.60 -53.40 -2.21
N SER A 300 27.83 -54.18 -1.16
CA SER A 300 29.18 -54.63 -0.81
C SER A 300 29.19 -56.07 -0.29
N PHE A 301 30.36 -56.69 -0.37
CA PHE A 301 30.58 -58.05 0.12
C PHE A 301 31.86 -58.11 0.94
N LEU A 302 31.78 -58.77 2.10
CA LEU A 302 32.88 -58.87 3.04
C LEU A 302 34.01 -59.68 2.44
N GLN A 303 35.16 -59.04 2.23
CA GLN A 303 36.39 -59.69 1.77
C GLN A 303 37.22 -60.16 2.98
N LEU A 304 37.44 -61.47 3.07
CA LEU A 304 38.34 -62.11 4.02
C LEU A 304 39.51 -62.74 3.26
N TRP A 305 40.66 -62.86 3.91
CA TRP A 305 41.88 -63.42 3.29
C TRP A 305 41.76 -64.89 2.79
N VAL A 306 40.69 -65.60 3.18
CA VAL A 306 40.35 -66.97 2.73
C VAL A 306 39.20 -66.97 1.71
N ASN A 307 38.41 -65.90 1.64
CA ASN A 307 37.15 -65.85 0.90
C ASN A 307 36.81 -64.41 0.49
N ASP A 308 36.87 -64.15 -0.81
CA ASP A 308 36.57 -62.85 -1.42
C ASP A 308 35.07 -62.45 -1.34
N MET A 309 34.19 -63.39 -0.99
CA MET A 309 32.73 -63.20 -0.90
C MET A 309 32.18 -63.86 0.38
N ALA A 310 32.56 -63.35 1.55
CA ALA A 310 32.16 -63.90 2.86
C ALA A 310 30.71 -63.55 3.29
N GLY A 311 29.93 -62.92 2.41
CA GLY A 311 28.54 -62.48 2.63
C GLY A 311 28.35 -61.00 2.29
N PRO A 312 27.10 -60.53 2.13
CA PRO A 312 26.83 -59.10 1.96
C PRO A 312 27.21 -58.32 3.23
N ASP A 313 27.83 -57.16 3.06
CA ASP A 313 28.22 -56.22 4.14
C ASP A 313 28.00 -54.74 3.75
N GLY A 314 27.12 -54.48 2.77
CA GLY A 314 26.73 -53.13 2.37
C GLY A 314 25.68 -52.54 3.31
N GLY A 315 26.04 -51.46 4.00
CA GLY A 315 25.15 -50.73 4.89
C GLY A 315 24.10 -49.89 4.16
N ASP A 316 23.00 -49.63 4.86
CA ASP A 316 21.94 -48.69 4.46
C ASP A 316 22.44 -47.24 4.47
N GLY A 317 21.83 -46.38 3.65
CA GLY A 317 22.06 -44.94 3.66
C GLY A 317 21.35 -44.23 4.81
N GLY A 318 21.86 -43.06 5.20
CA GLY A 318 21.26 -42.22 6.24
C GLY A 318 20.03 -41.45 5.74
N HIS A 319 19.13 -41.08 6.66
CA HIS A 319 17.97 -40.26 6.29
C HIS A 319 18.36 -38.80 5.99
N GLY A 320 17.65 -38.18 5.05
CA GLY A 320 17.79 -36.76 4.74
C GLY A 320 17.18 -35.86 5.82
N GLY A 321 17.77 -34.68 5.99
CA GLY A 321 17.30 -33.69 6.96
C GLY A 321 15.93 -33.11 6.60
N HIS A 322 15.17 -32.72 7.61
CA HIS A 322 13.88 -32.02 7.43
C HIS A 322 14.10 -30.49 7.46
N VAL A 323 13.27 -29.74 6.75
CA VAL A 323 13.15 -28.28 6.94
C VAL A 323 11.99 -28.01 7.89
N VAL A 324 12.25 -27.31 8.99
CA VAL A 324 11.27 -27.08 10.06
C VAL A 324 11.19 -25.59 10.36
N PHE A 325 9.98 -25.02 10.38
CA PHE A 325 9.74 -23.67 10.92
C PHE A 325 9.50 -23.78 12.42
N GLU A 326 10.24 -23.04 13.23
CA GLU A 326 10.07 -22.96 14.69
C GLU A 326 9.65 -21.54 15.09
N ALA A 327 8.58 -21.42 15.88
CA ALA A 327 8.07 -20.13 16.35
C ALA A 327 8.87 -19.59 17.55
N THR A 328 9.45 -18.40 17.45
CA THR A 328 10.23 -17.79 18.54
C THR A 328 9.91 -16.30 18.73
N ALA A 329 9.82 -15.81 19.97
CA ALA A 329 9.65 -14.39 20.30
C ALA A 329 10.84 -13.52 19.85
N ASN A 330 12.02 -14.14 19.72
CA ASN A 330 13.26 -13.47 19.31
C ASN A 330 13.24 -12.95 17.87
N VAL A 331 12.40 -13.53 17.00
CA VAL A 331 12.29 -13.17 15.58
C VAL A 331 11.04 -12.32 15.35
N LYS A 332 11.19 -11.16 14.70
CA LYS A 332 10.10 -10.17 14.54
C LYS A 332 9.60 -10.01 13.12
N ASP A 333 10.43 -10.35 12.13
CA ASP A 333 10.10 -10.33 10.71
C ASP A 333 10.81 -11.47 9.98
N PHE A 334 10.55 -11.61 8.68
CA PHE A 334 11.17 -12.61 7.83
C PHE A 334 12.42 -12.09 7.10
N SER A 335 13.04 -10.99 7.54
CA SER A 335 14.14 -10.34 6.80
C SER A 335 15.39 -11.21 6.69
N HIS A 336 15.73 -11.93 7.78
CA HIS A 336 16.88 -12.84 7.91
C HIS A 336 16.80 -14.11 7.06
N MET A 337 15.59 -14.56 6.72
CA MET A 337 15.35 -15.84 6.04
C MET A 337 15.71 -15.76 4.55
N SER A 338 16.24 -16.82 3.94
CA SER A 338 16.41 -16.91 2.48
C SER A 338 15.10 -17.30 1.78
N GLY A 339 14.94 -16.96 0.50
CA GLY A 339 13.78 -17.39 -0.30
C GLY A 339 13.80 -18.88 -0.68
N VAL A 340 14.94 -19.55 -0.52
CA VAL A 340 15.13 -20.99 -0.68
C VAL A 340 15.78 -21.53 0.58
N LEU A 341 15.20 -22.58 1.14
CA LEU A 341 15.60 -23.24 2.38
C LEU A 341 15.83 -24.72 2.05
N ARG A 342 17.00 -25.24 2.39
CA ARG A 342 17.40 -26.63 2.09
C ARG A 342 17.94 -27.30 3.33
N ALA A 343 17.56 -28.55 3.55
CA ALA A 343 18.16 -29.38 4.59
C ALA A 343 19.35 -30.20 4.06
N GLU A 344 20.17 -30.71 4.98
CA GLU A 344 21.32 -31.56 4.66
C GLU A 344 20.87 -32.92 4.10
N ASN A 345 21.62 -33.48 3.14
CA ASN A 345 21.37 -34.82 2.61
C ASN A 345 21.98 -35.89 3.53
N GLY A 346 21.34 -37.05 3.63
CA GLY A 346 21.90 -38.21 4.33
C GLY A 346 23.17 -38.73 3.63
N GLU A 347 24.12 -39.25 4.42
CA GLU A 347 25.31 -39.88 3.85
C GLU A 347 24.96 -41.27 3.30
N ARG A 348 25.59 -41.69 2.20
CA ARG A 348 25.46 -43.07 1.66
C ARG A 348 26.00 -44.11 2.65
N GLY A 349 25.46 -45.32 2.55
CA GLY A 349 26.03 -46.50 3.19
C GLY A 349 27.44 -46.81 2.71
N ARG A 350 28.13 -47.70 3.42
CA ARG A 350 29.47 -48.20 3.07
C ARG A 350 29.58 -49.69 3.40
N ASN A 351 30.70 -50.29 3.00
CA ASN A 351 31.07 -51.66 3.35
C ASN A 351 31.28 -51.86 4.86
N LYS A 352 31.37 -53.11 5.30
CA LYS A 352 31.49 -53.56 6.69
C LYS A 352 30.30 -53.17 7.57
N ASP A 353 29.09 -53.31 7.03
CA ASP A 353 27.80 -52.95 7.65
C ASP A 353 27.79 -51.50 8.18
N CYS A 354 28.52 -50.61 7.51
CA CYS A 354 28.68 -49.22 7.93
C CYS A 354 27.52 -48.37 7.40
N PHE A 355 26.50 -48.18 8.25
CA PHE A 355 25.35 -47.33 7.95
C PHE A 355 25.74 -45.87 7.70
N GLY A 356 25.09 -45.27 6.71
CA GLY A 356 25.19 -43.86 6.40
C GLY A 356 24.61 -42.98 7.51
N LYS A 357 25.27 -41.85 7.77
CA LYS A 357 24.86 -40.92 8.82
C LYS A 357 23.59 -40.15 8.43
N THR A 358 22.60 -40.14 9.32
CA THR A 358 21.41 -39.29 9.20
C THR A 358 21.78 -37.80 9.29
N ALA A 359 21.25 -37.02 8.37
CA ALA A 359 21.50 -35.58 8.24
C ALA A 359 20.81 -34.75 9.33
N LYS A 360 21.37 -33.58 9.64
CA LYS A 360 20.75 -32.66 10.60
C LYS A 360 19.55 -31.95 9.96
N HIS A 361 18.54 -31.69 10.77
CA HIS A 361 17.39 -30.90 10.36
C HIS A 361 17.75 -29.41 10.31
N THR A 362 17.21 -28.70 9.32
CA THR A 362 17.36 -27.25 9.18
C THR A 362 16.16 -26.58 9.83
N ILE A 363 16.39 -26.09 11.06
CA ILE A 363 15.41 -25.33 11.83
C ILE A 363 15.52 -23.85 11.44
N VAL A 364 14.39 -23.24 11.11
CA VAL A 364 14.29 -21.85 10.63
C VAL A 364 13.33 -21.10 11.53
N ASN A 365 13.88 -20.19 12.33
CA ASN A 365 13.11 -19.46 13.33
C ASN A 365 12.22 -18.40 12.65
N VAL A 366 10.92 -18.43 12.97
CA VAL A 366 9.89 -17.54 12.45
C VAL A 366 9.19 -16.79 13.59
N PRO A 367 8.58 -15.61 13.34
CA PRO A 367 7.84 -14.88 14.36
C PRO A 367 6.64 -15.65 14.92
N LEU A 368 6.29 -15.37 16.17
CA LEU A 368 5.05 -15.86 16.79
C LEU A 368 3.82 -15.41 16.00
N GLY A 369 2.87 -16.33 15.81
CA GLY A 369 1.68 -16.14 14.99
C GLY A 369 1.93 -16.25 13.49
N THR A 370 2.94 -16.99 13.03
CA THR A 370 3.15 -17.20 11.58
C THR A 370 2.12 -18.17 11.00
N ILE A 371 1.28 -17.70 10.08
CA ILE A 371 0.48 -18.54 9.18
C ILE A 371 1.39 -19.05 8.08
N VAL A 372 1.34 -20.36 7.82
CA VAL A 372 1.92 -21.00 6.64
C VAL A 372 0.81 -21.27 5.63
N ARG A 373 0.89 -20.70 4.43
CA ARG A 373 -0.01 -20.99 3.30
C ARG A 373 0.70 -21.74 2.19
N ASN A 374 0.00 -22.67 1.54
CA ASN A 374 0.45 -23.27 0.27
C ASN A 374 0.24 -22.29 -0.90
N ILE A 375 0.82 -22.56 -2.07
CA ILE A 375 0.63 -21.80 -3.33
C ILE A 375 -0.86 -21.61 -3.68
N LYS A 376 -1.71 -22.59 -3.32
CA LYS A 376 -3.17 -22.56 -3.51
C LYS A 376 -3.90 -21.55 -2.60
N GLY A 377 -3.22 -20.92 -1.64
CA GLY A 377 -3.79 -19.98 -0.65
C GLY A 377 -4.36 -20.63 0.62
N GLU A 378 -4.49 -21.97 0.62
CA GLU A 378 -4.90 -22.80 1.75
C GLU A 378 -3.94 -22.66 2.93
N ILE A 379 -4.47 -22.53 4.15
CA ILE A 379 -3.68 -22.50 5.39
C ILE A 379 -3.31 -23.95 5.74
N VAL A 380 -2.02 -24.23 5.83
CA VAL A 380 -1.48 -25.55 6.15
C VAL A 380 -0.85 -25.63 7.54
N GLY A 381 -0.52 -24.48 8.14
CA GLY A 381 0.06 -24.39 9.49
C GLY A 381 -0.18 -23.02 10.12
N ASP A 382 -0.21 -22.97 11.45
CA ASP A 382 -0.47 -21.76 12.24
C ASP A 382 0.36 -21.80 13.53
N LEU A 383 1.42 -21.01 13.56
CA LEU A 383 2.52 -21.11 14.53
C LEU A 383 2.33 -20.10 15.67
N ILE A 384 1.36 -20.37 16.54
CA ILE A 384 0.88 -19.41 17.56
C ILE A 384 1.75 -19.40 18.83
N LYS A 385 2.08 -20.56 19.39
CA LYS A 385 2.80 -20.69 20.68
C LYS A 385 4.32 -20.69 20.45
N GLU A 386 5.10 -20.19 21.40
CA GLU A 386 6.56 -20.29 21.33
C GLU A 386 7.01 -21.76 21.37
N GLY A 387 8.01 -22.13 20.56
CA GLY A 387 8.41 -23.52 20.32
C GLY A 387 7.45 -24.32 19.43
N SER A 388 6.39 -23.72 18.86
CA SER A 388 5.56 -24.42 17.86
C SER A 388 6.42 -24.74 16.64
N MET A 389 6.38 -26.01 16.19
CA MET A 389 7.11 -26.48 15.02
C MET A 389 6.17 -26.87 13.88
N PHE A 390 6.53 -26.53 12.65
CA PHE A 390 5.88 -27.00 11.43
C PHE A 390 6.93 -27.58 10.48
N ILE A 391 6.78 -28.85 10.10
CA ILE A 391 7.65 -29.49 9.11
C ILE A 391 7.26 -28.97 7.73
N ALA A 392 8.10 -28.11 7.16
CA ALA A 392 7.89 -27.48 5.87
C ALA A 392 8.32 -28.37 4.70
N ALA A 393 9.31 -29.24 4.90
CA ALA A 393 9.65 -30.28 3.92
C ALA A 393 10.27 -31.47 4.64
N ARG A 394 9.71 -32.66 4.44
CA ARG A 394 10.27 -33.92 4.92
C ARG A 394 11.51 -34.27 4.09
N GLY A 395 12.52 -34.79 4.79
CA GLY A 395 13.69 -35.38 4.15
C GLY A 395 13.39 -36.80 3.68
N GLY A 396 14.09 -37.24 2.65
CA GLY A 396 13.93 -38.58 2.10
C GLY A 396 14.46 -39.67 3.03
N ALA A 397 13.83 -40.85 3.00
CA ALA A 397 14.38 -42.03 3.63
C ALA A 397 15.70 -42.44 2.98
N GLY A 398 16.68 -42.90 3.77
CA GLY A 398 17.86 -43.54 3.22
C GLY A 398 17.51 -44.89 2.60
N GLY A 399 18.22 -45.27 1.55
CA GLY A 399 18.00 -46.53 0.85
C GLY A 399 18.66 -47.71 1.57
N HIS A 400 18.00 -48.87 1.57
CA HIS A 400 18.53 -50.09 2.15
C HIS A 400 19.74 -50.65 1.37
N GLY A 401 20.78 -51.05 2.09
CA GLY A 401 21.96 -51.71 1.54
C GLY A 401 21.69 -53.18 1.21
N ASN A 402 22.64 -53.86 0.56
CA ASN A 402 22.39 -55.24 0.15
C ASN A 402 22.20 -56.22 1.31
N THR A 403 22.75 -55.96 2.49
CA THR A 403 22.53 -56.78 3.70
C THR A 403 21.04 -56.89 4.05
N PHE A 404 20.22 -55.86 3.82
CA PHE A 404 18.77 -55.86 4.08
C PHE A 404 17.99 -56.88 3.21
N PHE A 405 18.43 -57.09 1.97
CA PHE A 405 17.76 -57.98 1.01
C PHE A 405 18.13 -59.47 1.18
N LYS A 406 18.93 -59.80 2.19
CA LYS A 406 19.36 -61.17 2.46
C LYS A 406 18.18 -62.02 2.93
N SER A 407 17.96 -63.14 2.26
CA SER A 407 16.89 -64.09 2.59
C SER A 407 17.38 -65.53 2.51
N ASN A 408 16.59 -66.47 3.05
CA ASN A 408 16.92 -67.90 2.97
C ASN A 408 17.12 -68.40 1.52
N LEU A 409 16.44 -67.77 0.55
CA LEU A 409 16.54 -68.09 -0.88
C LEU A 409 17.65 -67.30 -1.61
N GLN A 410 17.99 -66.10 -1.13
CA GLN A 410 19.02 -65.23 -1.71
C GLN A 410 19.99 -64.76 -0.63
N GLN A 411 21.11 -65.48 -0.50
CA GLN A 411 22.14 -65.23 0.52
C GLN A 411 23.13 -64.13 0.13
N SER A 412 23.27 -63.85 -1.18
CA SER A 412 24.21 -62.87 -1.74
C SER A 412 23.49 -61.90 -2.69
N PRO A 413 22.56 -61.07 -2.19
CA PRO A 413 21.88 -60.07 -2.99
C PRO A 413 22.86 -59.05 -3.59
N CYS A 414 22.74 -58.84 -4.90
CA CYS A 414 23.44 -57.78 -5.66
C CYS A 414 22.50 -56.60 -5.94
N ILE A 415 21.65 -56.24 -4.97
CA ILE A 415 20.67 -55.16 -5.06
C ILE A 415 20.75 -54.27 -3.82
N CYS A 416 20.52 -52.97 -4.01
CA CYS A 416 20.31 -51.98 -2.96
C CYS A 416 19.20 -51.02 -3.41
N GLU A 417 18.73 -50.17 -2.50
CA GLU A 417 17.84 -49.06 -2.81
C GLU A 417 18.61 -47.73 -2.87
N TYR A 418 18.17 -46.86 -3.77
CA TYR A 418 18.56 -45.46 -3.77
C TYR A 418 17.89 -44.70 -2.63
N GLY A 419 18.54 -43.66 -2.12
CA GLY A 419 17.95 -42.74 -1.16
C GLY A 419 16.77 -42.00 -1.78
N ALA A 420 15.64 -41.95 -1.06
CA ALA A 420 14.47 -41.21 -1.52
C ALA A 420 14.77 -39.71 -1.64
N HIS A 421 14.12 -39.04 -2.58
CA HIS A 421 14.20 -37.58 -2.66
C HIS A 421 13.38 -36.94 -1.54
N GLY A 422 13.90 -35.85 -0.96
CA GLY A 422 13.14 -35.03 -0.02
C GLY A 422 12.01 -34.27 -0.71
N GLU A 423 11.01 -33.85 0.07
CA GLU A 423 9.91 -33.02 -0.41
C GLU A 423 10.41 -31.66 -0.90
N ASP A 424 9.78 -31.10 -1.93
CA ASP A 424 10.11 -29.77 -2.47
C ASP A 424 8.82 -28.95 -2.62
N LEU A 425 8.56 -28.11 -1.62
CA LEU A 425 7.29 -27.42 -1.44
C LEU A 425 7.50 -25.91 -1.35
N GLN A 426 6.50 -25.12 -1.74
CA GLN A 426 6.55 -23.67 -1.63
C GLN A 426 5.41 -23.15 -0.75
N TYR A 427 5.75 -22.16 0.05
CA TYR A 427 4.83 -21.53 0.99
C TYR A 427 4.88 -20.02 0.90
N VAL A 428 3.77 -19.39 1.26
CA VAL A 428 3.71 -17.97 1.63
C VAL A 428 3.54 -17.92 3.14
N LEU A 429 4.54 -17.37 3.83
CA LEU A 429 4.48 -17.11 5.27
C LEU A 429 3.87 -15.73 5.50
N GLU A 430 2.93 -15.63 6.44
CA GLU A 430 2.28 -14.38 6.83
C GLU A 430 2.21 -14.27 8.37
N VAL A 431 2.66 -13.18 8.97
CA VAL A 431 2.50 -12.99 10.44
C VAL A 431 1.07 -12.51 10.76
N ARG A 432 0.37 -13.16 11.71
CA ARG A 432 -1.02 -12.82 12.09
C ARG A 432 -1.19 -11.46 12.77
N SER A 433 -0.12 -10.90 13.32
CA SER A 433 -0.19 -9.69 14.14
C SER A 433 -0.25 -8.43 13.29
N MET A 434 -1.30 -7.63 13.48
CA MET A 434 -1.32 -6.23 13.10
C MET A 434 -1.69 -5.39 14.32
N ALA A 435 -0.65 -5.04 15.08
CA ALA A 435 -0.67 -4.27 16.31
C ALA A 435 -1.48 -4.87 17.47
N HIS A 436 -0.99 -4.62 18.69
CA HIS A 436 -1.74 -4.94 19.91
C HIS A 436 -2.88 -3.93 20.12
N ILE A 437 -2.67 -2.67 19.72
CA ILE A 437 -3.64 -1.58 19.79
C ILE A 437 -3.88 -0.95 18.42
N GLY A 438 -5.15 -0.78 18.06
CA GLY A 438 -5.60 0.02 16.92
C GLY A 438 -6.07 1.40 17.35
N LEU A 439 -5.55 2.46 16.75
CA LEU A 439 -6.03 3.84 16.95
C LEU A 439 -7.22 4.12 16.02
N ILE A 440 -8.40 4.36 16.58
CA ILE A 440 -9.65 4.62 15.84
C ILE A 440 -10.07 6.07 16.09
N GLY A 441 -10.65 6.74 15.11
CA GLY A 441 -11.14 8.11 15.23
C GLY A 441 -11.46 8.71 13.88
N LEU A 442 -12.23 9.80 13.86
CA LEU A 442 -12.54 10.55 12.65
C LEU A 442 -11.25 11.12 11.99
N PRO A 443 -11.32 11.56 10.71
CA PRO A 443 -10.30 12.43 10.13
C PRO A 443 -9.97 13.61 11.06
N ASN A 444 -8.72 14.06 11.06
CA ASN A 444 -8.23 15.21 11.87
C ASN A 444 -8.31 15.10 13.41
N ALA A 445 -8.84 14.02 13.99
CA ALA A 445 -8.81 13.75 15.45
C ALA A 445 -7.39 13.64 16.05
N GLY A 446 -6.34 13.61 15.21
CA GLY A 446 -4.94 13.66 15.63
C GLY A 446 -4.26 12.30 15.83
N LYS A 447 -4.83 11.21 15.29
CA LYS A 447 -4.31 9.84 15.41
C LYS A 447 -2.83 9.70 15.06
N SER A 448 -2.42 10.13 13.86
CA SER A 448 -1.02 10.09 13.41
C SER A 448 -0.09 10.99 14.22
N THR A 449 -0.64 12.07 14.81
CA THR A 449 0.10 12.96 15.73
C THR A 449 0.36 12.24 17.05
N LEU A 450 -0.66 11.55 17.60
CA LEU A 450 -0.51 10.75 18.81
C LEU A 450 0.48 9.59 18.59
N LEU A 451 0.35 8.87 17.47
CA LEU A 451 1.30 7.79 17.14
C LEU A 451 2.74 8.32 17.14
N ARG A 452 3.02 9.43 16.43
CA ARG A 452 4.35 10.06 16.41
C ARG A 452 4.82 10.57 17.79
N ALA A 453 3.91 10.85 18.71
CA ALA A 453 4.24 11.33 20.07
C ALA A 453 4.54 10.18 21.05
N ILE A 454 3.99 8.98 20.83
CA ILE A 454 4.21 7.79 21.68
C ILE A 454 5.33 6.87 21.18
N THR A 455 5.70 6.94 19.89
CA THR A 455 6.68 6.02 19.28
C THR A 455 8.10 6.57 19.30
N ARG A 456 9.09 5.70 19.60
CA ARG A 456 10.51 6.09 19.57
C ARG A 456 11.07 6.30 18.15
N ALA A 457 10.60 5.51 17.19
CA ALA A 457 10.99 5.61 15.78
C ALA A 457 10.02 6.51 15.00
N ARG A 458 10.42 6.97 13.80
CA ARG A 458 9.45 7.44 12.80
C ARG A 458 8.49 6.28 12.50
N PRO A 459 7.16 6.44 12.60
CA PRO A 459 6.22 5.37 12.30
C PRO A 459 6.44 4.82 10.89
N LYS A 460 6.75 3.53 10.79
CA LYS A 460 7.03 2.89 9.51
C LYS A 460 5.73 2.73 8.74
N VAL A 461 5.77 3.01 7.44
CA VAL A 461 4.67 2.81 6.52
C VAL A 461 4.66 1.33 6.14
N ALA A 462 3.73 0.55 6.70
CA ALA A 462 3.66 -0.88 6.41
C ALA A 462 2.82 -1.14 5.16
N ALA A 463 3.37 -1.91 4.20
CA ALA A 463 2.77 -2.13 2.89
C ALA A 463 2.16 -3.54 2.81
N TYR A 464 1.03 -3.72 3.47
CA TYR A 464 0.34 -5.00 3.54
C TYR A 464 -0.40 -5.31 2.22
N PRO A 465 -0.29 -6.52 1.65
CA PRO A 465 -1.14 -6.90 0.54
C PRO A 465 -2.61 -6.80 0.95
N PHE A 466 -3.46 -6.46 -0.01
CA PHE A 466 -4.89 -6.17 0.21
C PHE A 466 -5.20 -4.92 1.05
N THR A 467 -4.21 -4.09 1.42
CA THR A 467 -4.47 -2.70 1.89
C THR A 467 -4.38 -1.70 0.74
N THR A 468 -5.41 -0.86 0.60
CA THR A 468 -5.38 0.31 -0.30
C THR A 468 -4.71 1.53 0.34
N LEU A 469 -4.67 1.58 1.68
CA LEU A 469 -4.00 2.61 2.47
C LEU A 469 -2.99 1.92 3.40
N LYS A 470 -1.72 2.31 3.29
CA LYS A 470 -0.63 1.77 4.11
C LYS A 470 -0.74 2.34 5.54
N PRO A 471 -1.10 1.55 6.57
CA PRO A 471 -1.19 2.08 7.94
C PRO A 471 0.21 2.42 8.47
N HIS A 472 0.26 3.36 9.41
CA HIS A 472 1.50 3.66 10.13
C HIS A 472 1.60 2.75 11.36
N LEU A 473 2.66 1.95 11.42
CA LEU A 473 2.97 1.12 12.59
C LEU A 473 4.00 1.81 13.48
N GLY A 474 3.75 1.75 14.78
CA GLY A 474 4.55 2.36 15.82
C GLY A 474 4.85 1.40 16.96
N MET A 475 6.06 1.47 17.52
CA MET A 475 6.45 0.70 18.70
C MET A 475 6.58 1.59 19.94
N VAL A 476 5.88 1.22 21.00
CA VAL A 476 6.06 1.75 22.37
C VAL A 476 6.86 0.73 23.17
N LEU A 477 7.93 1.16 23.82
CA LEU A 477 8.84 0.29 24.60
C LEU A 477 8.90 0.78 26.04
N TYR A 478 8.58 -0.12 26.96
CA TYR A 478 8.51 0.09 28.41
C TYR A 478 9.88 -0.19 29.07
N ASP A 479 9.99 0.03 30.38
CA ASP A 479 11.21 -0.16 31.18
C ASP A 479 11.51 -1.64 31.50
N ASP A 480 10.51 -2.50 31.46
CA ASP A 480 10.59 -3.96 31.49
C ASP A 480 10.98 -4.62 30.14
N TYR A 481 11.48 -3.82 29.19
CA TYR A 481 11.87 -4.20 27.82
C TYR A 481 10.75 -4.68 26.88
N GLU A 482 9.49 -4.73 27.33
CA GLU A 482 8.34 -5.14 26.52
C GLU A 482 7.98 -4.13 25.43
N GLN A 483 7.57 -4.64 24.26
CA GLN A 483 7.34 -3.85 23.05
C GLN A 483 5.90 -3.97 22.56
N ILE A 484 5.13 -2.90 22.78
CA ILE A 484 3.74 -2.84 22.35
C ILE A 484 3.63 -2.16 20.98
N ALA A 485 3.15 -2.92 20.00
CA ALA A 485 2.84 -2.42 18.66
C ALA A 485 1.50 -1.68 18.65
N VAL A 486 1.49 -0.47 18.09
CA VAL A 486 0.33 0.40 17.92
C VAL A 486 0.19 0.77 16.45
N ALA A 487 -0.99 0.59 15.86
CA ALA A 487 -1.29 0.97 14.47
C ALA A 487 -2.18 2.20 14.42
N ASP A 488 -1.78 3.21 13.63
CA ASP A 488 -2.70 4.26 13.19
C ASP A 488 -3.53 3.73 12.03
N LEU A 489 -4.82 3.52 12.31
CA LEU A 489 -5.80 3.03 11.37
C LEU A 489 -6.38 4.27 10.65
N PRO A 490 -6.31 4.41 9.31
CA PRO A 490 -6.90 5.53 8.58
C PRO A 490 -8.34 5.84 9.02
N GLY A 491 -8.69 7.14 9.06
CA GLY A 491 -9.93 7.58 9.69
C GLY A 491 -11.16 6.92 9.09
N LEU A 492 -11.98 6.29 9.94
CA LEU A 492 -13.32 5.86 9.55
C LEU A 492 -14.13 7.11 9.16
N ILE A 493 -14.78 7.02 8.01
CA ILE A 493 -15.68 8.04 7.47
C ILE A 493 -17.06 7.40 7.46
N ALA A 494 -18.08 8.13 7.90
CA ALA A 494 -19.45 7.65 7.93
C ALA A 494 -19.87 6.94 6.63
N ASP A 495 -20.65 5.86 6.76
CA ASP A 495 -21.00 4.87 5.73
C ASP A 495 -19.87 3.92 5.25
N SER A 496 -18.72 3.81 5.91
CA SER A 496 -17.64 2.91 5.41
C SER A 496 -18.09 1.43 5.33
N HIS A 497 -19.01 1.01 6.21
CA HIS A 497 -19.63 -0.32 6.19
C HIS A 497 -20.48 -0.61 4.92
N LYS A 498 -20.98 0.42 4.20
CA LYS A 498 -21.89 0.25 3.03
C LYS A 498 -21.17 -0.07 1.71
N ASN A 499 -20.01 -0.73 1.76
CA ASN A 499 -19.22 -1.09 0.58
C ASN A 499 -18.86 0.07 -0.37
N LYS A 500 -18.72 1.30 0.16
CA LYS A 500 -18.07 2.43 -0.55
C LYS A 500 -16.53 2.21 -0.59
N GLY A 501 -16.09 1.18 -1.31
CA GLY A 501 -14.71 0.96 -1.79
C GLY A 501 -13.64 0.55 -0.78
N LEU A 502 -13.63 1.03 0.47
CA LEU A 502 -12.51 0.82 1.40
C LEU A 502 -12.84 0.11 2.73
N GLY A 503 -14.09 0.16 3.23
CA GLY A 503 -14.39 -0.22 4.61
C GLY A 503 -14.09 -1.68 4.98
N ILE A 504 -14.63 -2.65 4.25
CA ILE A 504 -14.60 -4.07 4.69
C ILE A 504 -13.18 -4.66 4.74
N GLN A 505 -12.31 -4.34 3.76
CA GLN A 505 -10.91 -4.80 3.81
C GLN A 505 -10.13 -4.09 4.92
N PHE A 506 -10.37 -2.79 5.11
CA PHE A 506 -9.74 -2.02 6.16
C PHE A 506 -10.10 -2.50 7.58
N LEU A 507 -11.38 -2.76 7.82
CA LEU A 507 -11.91 -3.16 9.12
C LEU A 507 -11.46 -4.57 9.54
N LYS A 508 -11.10 -5.46 8.59
CA LYS A 508 -10.38 -6.72 8.87
C LYS A 508 -9.01 -6.52 9.54
N HIS A 509 -8.41 -5.33 9.48
CA HIS A 509 -7.19 -5.04 10.24
C HIS A 509 -7.51 -4.65 11.68
N ILE A 510 -8.67 -4.03 11.94
CA ILE A 510 -9.18 -3.79 13.30
C ILE A 510 -9.47 -5.13 14.01
N GLU A 511 -9.94 -6.15 13.28
CA GLU A 511 -10.09 -7.52 13.78
C GLU A 511 -8.80 -8.17 14.29
N ARG A 512 -7.62 -7.62 13.97
CA ARG A 512 -6.33 -8.12 14.47
C ARG A 512 -5.85 -7.39 15.74
N CYS A 513 -6.38 -6.20 16.05
CA CYS A 513 -6.01 -5.43 17.23
C CYS A 513 -6.79 -5.88 18.48
N LYS A 514 -6.13 -6.49 19.48
CA LYS A 514 -6.80 -6.96 20.71
C LYS A 514 -7.42 -5.82 21.52
N THR A 515 -6.81 -4.63 21.55
CA THR A 515 -7.34 -3.42 22.21
C THR A 515 -7.64 -2.33 21.18
N LEU A 516 -8.74 -1.59 21.37
CA LEU A 516 -9.13 -0.46 20.51
C LEU A 516 -9.04 0.86 21.30
N LEU A 517 -8.27 1.82 20.78
CA LEU A 517 -8.10 3.15 21.38
C LEU A 517 -8.80 4.19 20.51
N PHE A 518 -9.95 4.69 20.99
CA PHE A 518 -10.71 5.75 20.32
C PHE A 518 -10.09 7.10 20.64
N ILE A 519 -9.83 7.89 19.60
CA ILE A 519 -9.28 9.23 19.68
C ILE A 519 -10.38 10.19 19.24
N LEU A 520 -10.90 10.95 20.21
CA LEU A 520 -11.96 11.93 20.03
C LEU A 520 -11.37 13.33 20.02
N ASP A 521 -11.94 14.20 19.22
CA ASP A 521 -11.47 15.58 19.05
C ASP A 521 -12.27 16.52 19.96
N THR A 522 -11.66 17.07 21.01
CA THR A 522 -12.37 17.95 21.95
C THR A 522 -12.71 19.33 21.37
N THR A 523 -12.26 19.66 20.15
CA THR A 523 -12.74 20.85 19.43
C THR A 523 -14.01 20.61 18.62
N SER A 524 -14.35 19.35 18.32
CA SER A 524 -15.60 19.01 17.62
C SER A 524 -16.81 19.56 18.38
N ASP A 525 -17.90 19.88 17.69
CA ASP A 525 -19.09 20.47 18.34
C ASP A 525 -19.76 19.49 19.30
N GLU A 526 -19.86 18.22 18.90
CA GLU A 526 -20.46 17.15 19.71
C GLU A 526 -19.58 15.88 19.77
N PRO A 527 -18.49 15.86 20.57
CA PRO A 527 -17.57 14.72 20.61
C PRO A 527 -18.21 13.38 21.07
N TRP A 528 -19.39 13.43 21.69
CA TRP A 528 -20.19 12.24 22.03
C TRP A 528 -20.86 11.61 20.80
N VAL A 529 -21.34 12.41 19.85
CA VAL A 529 -21.92 11.91 18.58
C VAL A 529 -20.83 11.29 17.72
N ASP A 530 -19.62 11.88 17.71
CA ASP A 530 -18.45 11.30 17.04
C ASP A 530 -18.13 9.90 17.59
N PHE A 531 -18.20 9.73 18.92
CA PHE A 531 -17.99 8.43 19.57
C PHE A 531 -19.09 7.42 19.23
N GLU A 532 -20.37 7.81 19.30
CA GLU A 532 -21.49 6.94 18.94
C GLU A 532 -21.44 6.51 17.47
N THR A 533 -21.09 7.43 16.57
CA THR A 533 -20.91 7.15 15.14
C THR A 533 -19.84 6.08 14.91
N LEU A 534 -18.64 6.27 15.49
CA LEU A 534 -17.54 5.31 15.38
C LEU A 534 -17.89 3.95 16.00
N LYS A 535 -18.61 3.94 17.13
CA LYS A 535 -19.05 2.70 17.79
C LYS A 535 -20.10 1.95 16.96
N ASN A 536 -21.07 2.66 16.40
CA ASN A 536 -22.10 2.08 15.53
C ASN A 536 -21.47 1.49 14.27
N GLU A 537 -20.49 2.17 13.67
CA GLU A 537 -19.78 1.71 12.48
C GLU A 537 -18.96 0.43 12.72
N ILE A 538 -18.27 0.34 13.86
CA ILE A 538 -17.57 -0.89 14.31
C ILE A 538 -18.56 -2.03 14.56
N THR A 539 -19.69 -1.74 15.20
CA THR A 539 -20.76 -2.71 15.48
C THR A 539 -21.37 -3.27 14.19
N GLN A 540 -21.64 -2.41 13.21
CA GLN A 540 -22.20 -2.77 11.91
C GLN A 540 -21.23 -3.59 11.05
N PHE A 541 -19.92 -3.48 11.29
CA PHE A 541 -18.93 -4.30 10.62
C PHE A 541 -18.80 -5.70 11.23
N ASN A 542 -18.56 -5.78 12.55
CA ASN A 542 -18.49 -7.07 13.25
C ASN A 542 -18.84 -6.89 14.74
N ILE A 543 -19.93 -7.54 15.16
CA ILE A 543 -20.44 -7.53 16.53
C ILE A 543 -19.36 -7.95 17.55
N LYS A 544 -18.46 -8.89 17.19
CA LYS A 544 -17.36 -9.37 18.04
C LYS A 544 -16.29 -8.31 18.35
N LEU A 545 -16.28 -7.17 17.66
CA LEU A 545 -15.38 -6.06 18.00
C LEU A 545 -15.83 -5.31 19.26
N ASN A 546 -17.12 -5.38 19.63
CA ASN A 546 -17.64 -4.76 20.87
C ASN A 546 -17.21 -5.49 22.15
N GLU A 547 -16.78 -6.75 22.04
CA GLU A 547 -16.26 -7.56 23.16
C GLU A 547 -14.82 -7.20 23.54
N ARG A 548 -14.15 -6.37 22.73
CA ARG A 548 -12.74 -6.01 22.93
C ARG A 548 -12.58 -4.95 24.00
N SER A 549 -11.38 -4.88 24.58
CA SER A 549 -11.05 -3.80 25.52
C SER A 549 -11.00 -2.47 24.76
N VAL A 550 -11.85 -1.53 25.19
CA VAL A 550 -11.99 -0.19 24.63
C VAL A 550 -11.41 0.84 25.60
N LEU A 551 -10.61 1.77 25.09
CA LEU A 551 -10.13 2.94 25.82
C LEU A 551 -10.42 4.21 25.00
N ILE A 552 -10.72 5.32 25.67
CA ILE A 552 -10.99 6.61 25.02
C ILE A 552 -9.92 7.64 25.40
N ALA A 553 -9.33 8.27 24.39
CA ALA A 553 -8.44 9.41 24.50
C ALA A 553 -9.13 10.67 23.95
N ALA A 554 -9.42 11.63 24.82
CA ALA A 554 -9.96 12.93 24.43
C ALA A 554 -8.78 13.87 24.10
N ASN A 555 -8.57 14.16 22.82
CA ASN A 555 -7.38 14.85 22.31
C ASN A 555 -7.66 16.31 21.97
N LYS A 556 -6.60 17.13 21.98
CA LYS A 556 -6.57 18.61 21.82
C LYS A 556 -7.06 19.42 23.03
N ILE A 557 -6.83 18.91 24.25
CA ILE A 557 -7.13 19.65 25.50
C ILE A 557 -6.32 20.95 25.69
N ASP A 558 -5.36 21.23 24.80
CA ASP A 558 -4.60 22.48 24.76
C ASP A 558 -5.40 23.69 24.24
N LEU A 559 -6.58 23.48 23.70
CA LEU A 559 -7.46 24.54 23.19
C LEU A 559 -8.54 24.92 24.22
N PRO A 560 -8.94 26.21 24.31
CA PRO A 560 -9.75 26.71 25.43
C PRO A 560 -11.15 26.07 25.52
N GLU A 561 -11.80 25.85 24.38
CA GLU A 561 -13.12 25.22 24.24
C GLU A 561 -13.17 23.77 24.73
N ALA A 562 -12.02 23.10 24.84
CA ALA A 562 -11.95 21.69 25.19
C ALA A 562 -12.39 21.38 26.62
N LYS A 563 -12.26 22.33 27.57
CA LYS A 563 -12.52 22.07 28.99
C LYS A 563 -13.99 21.80 29.28
N GLU A 564 -14.88 22.62 28.73
CA GLU A 564 -16.33 22.51 28.92
C GLU A 564 -16.86 21.26 28.19
N LYS A 565 -16.45 21.07 26.93
CA LYS A 565 -16.79 19.90 26.12
C LYS A 565 -16.32 18.58 26.76
N LEU A 566 -15.16 18.56 27.44
CA LEU A 566 -14.63 17.39 28.14
C LEU A 566 -15.50 16.96 29.34
N GLU A 567 -16.01 17.89 30.15
CA GLU A 567 -16.89 17.54 31.27
C GLU A 567 -18.25 17.00 30.78
N ILE A 568 -18.81 17.57 29.72
CA ILE A 568 -20.02 17.05 29.07
C ILE A 568 -19.79 15.63 28.52
N LEU A 569 -18.63 15.39 27.90
CA LEU A 569 -18.26 14.06 27.37
C LEU A 569 -18.16 13.01 28.48
N LYS A 570 -17.56 13.33 29.64
CA LYS A 570 -17.50 12.44 30.81
C LYS A 570 -18.89 12.11 31.38
N GLN A 571 -19.82 13.06 31.35
CA GLN A 571 -21.19 12.84 31.83
C GLN A 571 -21.99 11.94 30.88
N LYS A 572 -21.82 12.11 29.57
CA LYS A 572 -22.54 11.31 28.55
C LYS A 572 -21.96 9.91 28.35
N VAL A 573 -20.65 9.72 28.46
CA VAL A 573 -19.97 8.45 28.12
C VAL A 573 -19.37 7.78 29.37
N ARG A 574 -19.95 6.64 29.78
CA ARG A 574 -19.56 5.87 30.98
C ARG A 574 -18.28 5.00 30.83
N ILE A 575 -17.47 5.24 29.81
CA ILE A 575 -16.21 4.51 29.54
C ILE A 575 -15.05 5.38 30.04
N PRO A 576 -13.96 4.81 30.59
CA PRO A 576 -12.80 5.59 31.01
C PRO A 576 -12.24 6.46 29.86
N ILE A 577 -12.27 7.78 30.07
CA ILE A 577 -11.77 8.81 29.16
C ILE A 577 -10.49 9.42 29.74
N ILE A 578 -9.41 9.40 28.96
CA ILE A 578 -8.13 10.02 29.32
C ILE A 578 -7.97 11.31 28.49
N PRO A 579 -7.99 12.50 29.12
CA PRO A 579 -7.73 13.75 28.43
C PRO A 579 -6.23 13.88 28.09
N ILE A 580 -5.90 14.15 26.83
CA ILE A 580 -4.52 14.27 26.33
C ILE A 580 -4.33 15.47 25.39
N SER A 581 -3.09 15.93 25.26
CA SER A 581 -2.67 16.72 24.10
C SER A 581 -1.54 15.99 23.37
N ALA A 582 -1.84 15.42 22.21
CA ALA A 582 -0.84 14.77 21.37
C ALA A 582 0.24 15.75 20.86
N LYS A 583 -0.10 17.04 20.71
CA LYS A 583 0.79 18.08 20.17
C LYS A 583 1.78 18.60 21.21
N ILE A 584 1.31 18.86 22.44
CA ILE A 584 2.17 19.35 23.55
C ILE A 584 2.82 18.18 24.31
N GLY A 585 2.20 16.99 24.28
CA GLY A 585 2.65 15.82 25.01
C GLY A 585 2.08 15.72 26.42
N THR A 586 1.02 16.47 26.72
CA THR A 586 0.32 16.50 28.01
C THR A 586 -0.43 15.19 28.26
N ASN A 587 -0.26 14.64 29.46
CA ASN A 587 -0.92 13.42 29.97
C ASN A 587 -0.68 12.11 29.19
N ILE A 588 0.22 12.10 28.21
CA ILE A 588 0.56 10.90 27.41
C ILE A 588 1.10 9.75 28.27
N SER A 589 1.86 10.03 29.33
CA SER A 589 2.38 9.01 30.25
C SER A 589 1.27 8.21 30.94
N THR A 590 0.16 8.86 31.26
CA THR A 590 -1.01 8.25 31.91
C THR A 590 -1.76 7.37 30.93
N LEU A 591 -1.97 7.85 29.69
CA LEU A 591 -2.52 7.04 28.59
C LEU A 591 -1.71 5.75 28.38
N LEU A 592 -0.38 5.85 28.32
CA LEU A 592 0.47 4.68 28.08
C LEU A 592 0.48 3.69 29.25
N LYS A 593 0.34 4.14 30.50
CA LYS A 593 0.14 3.23 31.65
C LYS A 593 -1.17 2.45 31.54
N GLU A 594 -2.28 3.12 31.24
CA GLU A 594 -3.59 2.46 31.07
C GLU A 594 -3.59 1.47 29.89
N VAL A 595 -2.97 1.86 28.77
CA VAL A 595 -2.72 0.96 27.62
C VAL A 595 -1.93 -0.29 28.06
N ARG A 596 -0.94 -0.15 28.95
CA ARG A 596 -0.17 -1.28 29.46
C ARG A 596 -1.01 -2.21 30.35
N ILE A 597 -1.81 -1.66 31.27
CA ILE A 597 -2.72 -2.44 32.13
C ILE A 597 -3.69 -3.28 31.28
N LEU A 598 -4.25 -2.68 30.22
CA LEU A 598 -5.14 -3.40 29.31
C LEU A 598 -4.43 -4.52 28.54
N TYR A 599 -3.20 -4.26 28.06
CA TYR A 599 -2.38 -5.28 27.39
C TYR A 599 -2.08 -6.48 28.29
N ASP A 600 -1.64 -6.25 29.53
CA ASP A 600 -1.29 -7.33 30.47
C ASP A 600 -2.51 -8.15 30.89
N LYS A 601 -3.67 -7.51 31.09
CA LYS A 601 -4.94 -8.21 31.34
C LYS A 601 -5.33 -9.11 30.17
N GLN A 602 -5.17 -8.64 28.94
CA GLN A 602 -5.44 -9.44 27.74
C GLN A 602 -4.45 -10.60 27.57
N ARG A 603 -3.17 -10.39 27.88
CA ARG A 603 -2.15 -11.45 27.84
C ARG A 603 -2.51 -12.60 28.79
N LYS A 604 -2.78 -12.27 30.06
CA LYS A 604 -3.20 -13.23 31.11
C LYS A 604 -4.48 -13.98 30.76
N LYS A 605 -5.48 -13.32 30.17
CA LYS A 605 -6.72 -14.00 29.71
C LYS A 605 -6.42 -15.05 28.63
N SER A 606 -5.61 -14.69 27.62
CA SER A 606 -5.20 -15.65 26.59
C SER A 606 -4.30 -16.77 27.11
N GLU A 607 -3.46 -16.52 28.12
CA GLU A 607 -2.67 -17.56 28.80
C GLU A 607 -3.59 -18.57 29.54
N GLN A 608 -4.65 -18.09 30.20
CA GLN A 608 -5.62 -18.95 30.91
C GLN A 608 -6.52 -19.77 29.98
N GLU A 609 -7.03 -19.17 28.90
CA GLU A 609 -7.85 -19.89 27.90
C GLU A 609 -7.07 -21.05 27.25
N ASN A 610 -5.77 -20.84 26.97
CA ASN A 610 -4.89 -21.89 26.44
C ASN A 610 -4.59 -23.04 27.42
N ILE A 611 -4.68 -22.80 28.73
CA ILE A 611 -4.46 -23.84 29.76
C ILE A 611 -5.70 -24.73 29.87
N LEU A 612 -6.90 -24.17 29.72
CA LEU A 612 -8.17 -24.91 29.74
C LEU A 612 -8.28 -25.84 28.52
N GLU A 613 -8.05 -25.32 27.30
CA GLU A 613 -8.08 -26.14 26.07
C GLU A 613 -7.03 -27.27 26.09
N ASN A 614 -5.85 -27.04 26.66
CA ASN A 614 -4.81 -28.07 26.78
C ASN A 614 -5.21 -29.21 27.74
N ASN A 615 -5.99 -28.91 28.80
CA ASN A 615 -6.45 -29.91 29.75
C ASN A 615 -7.60 -30.76 29.20
N GLU A 616 -8.54 -30.16 28.46
CA GLU A 616 -9.63 -30.90 27.80
C GLU A 616 -9.14 -31.85 26.68
N ASN A 617 -8.00 -31.54 26.04
CA ASN A 617 -7.36 -32.43 25.05
C ASN A 617 -6.42 -33.48 25.68
N SER A 618 -6.30 -33.52 27.02
CA SER A 618 -5.46 -34.47 27.76
C SER A 618 -6.27 -35.49 28.57
N THR A 619 -7.61 -35.48 28.43
CA THR A 619 -8.58 -36.42 29.00
C THR A 619 -9.35 -37.13 27.90
#